data_AF-A0A929BSB1-F1
#
_entry.id   AF-A0A929BSB1-F1
#
_cell.length_a   1.000
_cell.length_b   1.000
_cell.length_c   1.000
_cell.angle_alpha   90.00
_cell.angle_beta   90.00
_cell.angle_gamma   90.00
#
_symmetry.space_group_name_H-M   'P 1'
#
loop_
_entity.id
_entity.type
_entity.pdbx_description
1 polymer ?
#
loop_
_entity_poly.entity_id
_entity_poly.type
_entity_poly.pdbx_seq_one_letter_code
_entity_poly.pdbx_strand_id
1 'polypeptide(L)'
;PGETFSFNHYLGEVTAEAGYDESYVTAGEQLAIEVGGGICQVSTTAFRAAFWGGYPIVNRWYHHYRVRYYELRGAGVGMDATVYSPQVDFRFTNDRPHPLLIETEVEETAHRLVFRFYSTDDGRRVEREEPVVSDETEPGPPIYQLDQELEPGTVIRWQSAVNGLTATVERRVYDAAGNLLYHDTFVSQYAPRRAAYHHGPGYEPPEEEADS
;
A
#
# COMPACT_ATOMS: atom_id res chain seq x y z
N PRO A 1 1.16 22.36 15.61
CA PRO A 1 0.27 22.90 14.56
C PRO A 1 1.12 23.45 13.41
N GLY A 2 0.66 23.36 12.16
CA GLY A 2 1.41 23.82 10.98
C GLY A 2 2.57 22.92 10.55
N GLU A 3 2.82 21.80 11.25
CA GLU A 3 3.93 20.89 10.98
C GLU A 3 3.57 19.82 9.96
N THR A 4 4.57 19.36 9.20
CA THR A 4 4.44 18.22 8.29
C THR A 4 4.89 16.95 8.99
N PHE A 5 3.97 16.00 9.12
CA PHE A 5 4.28 14.63 9.49
C PHE A 5 5.05 13.95 8.36
N SER A 6 6.10 13.21 8.71
CA SER A 6 6.85 12.32 7.81
C SER A 6 6.85 10.92 8.41
N PHE A 7 6.31 9.96 7.67
CA PHE A 7 6.20 8.59 8.16
C PHE A 7 7.59 8.01 8.45
N ASN A 8 8.53 8.15 7.52
CA ASN A 8 9.90 7.66 7.69
C ASN A 8 10.64 8.33 8.87
N HIS A 9 10.36 9.61 9.16
CA HIS A 9 10.95 10.27 10.33
C HIS A 9 10.54 9.60 11.65
N TYR A 10 9.27 9.24 11.80
CA TYR A 10 8.77 8.58 13.02
C TYR A 10 8.99 7.06 13.02
N LEU A 11 9.11 6.44 11.85
CA LEU A 11 9.43 5.02 11.69
C LEU A 11 10.83 4.67 12.21
N GLY A 12 11.81 5.56 11.96
CA GLY A 12 13.21 5.31 12.29
C GLY A 12 13.88 4.31 11.34
N GLU A 13 14.94 3.66 11.81
CA GLU A 13 15.66 2.64 11.05
C GLU A 13 14.87 1.33 10.96
N VAL A 14 14.77 0.77 9.76
CA VAL A 14 14.10 -0.51 9.50
C VAL A 14 15.16 -1.62 9.46
N THR A 15 15.44 -2.21 10.62
CA THR A 15 16.47 -3.27 10.79
C THR A 15 15.95 -4.36 11.72
N ALA A 16 16.56 -5.55 11.65
CA ALA A 16 16.19 -6.64 12.56
C ALA A 16 16.51 -6.26 14.01
N GLU A 17 17.61 -5.52 14.21
CA GLU A 17 18.03 -4.97 15.50
C GLU A 17 17.04 -3.94 16.06
N ALA A 18 16.33 -3.21 15.19
CA ALA A 18 15.23 -2.31 15.58
C ALA A 18 13.91 -3.05 15.83
N GLY A 19 13.90 -4.40 15.76
CA GLY A 19 12.76 -5.25 16.09
C GLY A 19 11.79 -5.49 14.93
N TYR A 20 12.21 -5.20 13.68
CA TYR A 20 11.42 -5.50 12.50
C TYR A 20 11.53 -6.96 12.11
N ASP A 21 10.40 -7.58 11.79
CA ASP A 21 10.32 -8.96 11.34
C ASP A 21 10.51 -9.06 9.81
N GLU A 22 10.89 -10.25 9.36
CA GLU A 22 10.97 -10.59 7.96
C GLU A 22 9.56 -10.79 7.38
N SER A 23 9.30 -10.21 6.22
CA SER A 23 8.01 -10.37 5.54
C SER A 23 8.16 -10.11 4.03
N TYR A 24 7.10 -10.42 3.29
CA TYR A 24 7.15 -10.38 1.83
C TYR A 24 7.31 -8.94 1.31
N VAL A 25 8.41 -8.71 0.60
CA VAL A 25 8.71 -7.52 -0.20
C VAL A 25 8.74 -7.92 -1.67
N THR A 26 8.45 -6.97 -2.55
CA THR A 26 8.55 -7.21 -3.99
C THR A 26 10.00 -6.97 -4.45
N ALA A 27 10.66 -8.00 -4.97
CA ALA A 27 12.00 -7.94 -5.54
C ALA A 27 11.95 -8.32 -7.03
N GLY A 28 12.01 -7.31 -7.91
CA GLY A 28 11.78 -7.50 -9.34
C GLY A 28 10.34 -7.97 -9.62
N GLU A 29 10.19 -9.05 -10.37
CA GLU A 29 8.87 -9.62 -10.70
C GLU A 29 8.31 -10.57 -9.62
N GLN A 30 9.10 -10.89 -8.58
CA GLN A 30 8.74 -11.89 -7.59
C GLN A 30 8.66 -11.33 -6.16
N LEU A 31 7.94 -12.02 -5.28
CA LEU A 31 8.01 -11.78 -3.84
C LEU A 31 9.30 -12.37 -3.28
N ALA A 32 10.01 -11.60 -2.48
CA ALA A 32 11.14 -12.02 -1.65
C ALA A 32 10.81 -11.77 -0.18
N ILE A 33 11.53 -12.43 0.72
CA ILE A 33 11.43 -12.17 2.16
C ILE A 33 12.52 -11.17 2.52
N GLU A 34 12.12 -10.01 3.06
CA GLU A 34 13.05 -9.00 3.55
C GLU A 34 12.60 -8.46 4.91
N VAL A 35 13.54 -7.96 5.70
CA VAL A 35 13.27 -7.30 6.99
C VAL A 35 12.45 -6.04 6.76
N GLY A 36 11.37 -5.88 7.52
CA GLY A 36 10.47 -4.72 7.42
C GLY A 36 9.26 -4.92 6.49
N GLY A 37 8.98 -6.14 6.06
CA GLY A 37 7.73 -6.40 5.36
C GLY A 37 6.51 -6.12 6.25
N GLY A 38 5.46 -5.53 5.66
CA GLY A 38 4.27 -5.07 6.39
C GLY A 38 4.26 -3.59 6.76
N ILE A 39 5.39 -2.88 6.71
CA ILE A 39 5.46 -1.43 6.98
C ILE A 39 4.54 -0.64 6.03
N CYS A 40 4.41 -1.06 4.77
CA CYS A 40 3.50 -0.41 3.82
C CYS A 40 2.03 -0.49 4.25
N GLN A 41 1.63 -1.51 5.03
CA GLN A 41 0.29 -1.56 5.62
C GLN A 41 0.12 -0.49 6.69
N VAL A 42 1.16 -0.26 7.50
CA VAL A 42 1.20 0.78 8.54
C VAL A 42 1.07 2.16 7.90
N SER A 43 1.89 2.45 6.89
CA SER A 43 1.83 3.70 6.12
C SER A 43 0.47 3.87 5.42
N THR A 44 -0.08 2.81 4.81
CA THR A 44 -1.40 2.85 4.19
C THR A 44 -2.49 3.18 5.21
N THR A 45 -2.39 2.66 6.43
CA THR A 45 -3.35 2.95 7.50
C THR A 45 -3.24 4.40 7.98
N ALA A 46 -2.02 4.91 8.17
CA ALA A 46 -1.76 6.30 8.50
C ALA A 46 -2.25 7.26 7.40
N PHE A 47 -2.00 6.93 6.12
CA PHE A 47 -2.51 7.67 4.97
C PHE A 47 -4.02 7.77 4.98
N ARG A 48 -4.73 6.67 5.24
CA ARG A 48 -6.20 6.68 5.30
C ARG A 48 -6.73 7.55 6.43
N ALA A 49 -6.06 7.53 7.59
CA ALA A 49 -6.41 8.41 8.70
C ALA A 49 -6.22 9.89 8.34
N ALA A 50 -5.09 10.24 7.71
CA ALA A 50 -4.84 11.60 7.22
C ALA A 50 -5.80 12.01 6.09
N PHE A 51 -6.11 11.08 5.19
CA PHE A 51 -7.01 11.27 4.06
C PHE A 51 -8.40 11.67 4.54
N TRP A 52 -8.99 10.86 5.42
CA TRP A 52 -10.33 11.08 5.97
C TRP A 52 -10.37 12.14 7.07
N GLY A 53 -9.23 12.41 7.72
CA GLY A 53 -9.07 13.57 8.61
C GLY A 53 -9.03 14.91 7.87
N GLY A 54 -9.09 14.90 6.53
CA GLY A 54 -9.12 16.10 5.69
C GLY A 54 -7.83 16.89 5.71
N TYR A 55 -6.70 16.24 5.98
CA TYR A 55 -5.39 16.88 5.98
C TYR A 55 -4.83 16.99 4.54
N PRO A 56 -4.12 18.07 4.20
CA PRO A 56 -3.39 18.16 2.94
C PRO A 56 -2.29 17.09 2.89
N ILE A 57 -2.37 16.24 1.85
CA ILE A 57 -1.38 15.20 1.61
C ILE A 57 -0.23 15.81 0.81
N VAL A 58 0.97 15.80 1.39
CA VAL A 58 2.17 16.44 0.80
C VAL A 58 2.91 15.46 -0.10
N ASN A 59 2.99 14.20 0.31
CA ASN A 59 3.65 13.15 -0.45
C ASN A 59 2.92 11.83 -0.24
N ARG A 60 2.63 11.13 -1.34
CA ARG A 60 2.03 9.79 -1.32
C ARG A 60 2.54 9.03 -2.54
N TRP A 61 3.01 7.81 -2.30
CA TRP A 61 3.42 6.87 -3.33
C TRP A 61 2.46 5.69 -3.33
N TYR A 62 2.05 5.22 -4.50
CA TYR A 62 1.28 3.99 -4.65
C TYR A 62 2.23 2.79 -4.79
N HIS A 63 1.74 1.58 -4.50
CA HIS A 63 2.51 0.36 -4.73
C HIS A 63 2.69 0.10 -6.23
N HIS A 64 3.83 -0.43 -6.65
CA HIS A 64 4.04 -0.80 -8.04
C HIS A 64 3.04 -1.86 -8.54
N TYR A 65 2.72 -2.83 -7.68
CA TYR A 65 1.70 -3.86 -7.95
C TYR A 65 0.46 -3.63 -7.09
N ARG A 66 -0.70 -3.93 -7.66
CA ARG A 66 -1.98 -3.82 -6.95
C ARG A 66 -2.04 -4.80 -5.77
N VAL A 67 -2.28 -4.29 -4.57
CA VAL A 67 -2.42 -5.07 -3.34
C VAL A 67 -3.90 -5.22 -2.97
N ARG A 68 -4.54 -6.26 -3.49
CA ARG A 68 -6.01 -6.45 -3.39
C ARG A 68 -6.57 -6.39 -1.96
N TYR A 69 -5.82 -6.84 -0.96
CA TYR A 69 -6.35 -6.86 0.41
C TYR A 69 -6.48 -5.43 1.01
N TYR A 70 -5.82 -4.42 0.44
CA TYR A 70 -6.03 -3.04 0.84
C TYR A 70 -7.42 -2.52 0.45
N GLU A 71 -8.09 -3.14 -0.51
CA GLU A 71 -9.42 -2.72 -0.98
C GLU A 71 -10.56 -3.30 -0.12
N LEU A 72 -10.23 -4.22 0.79
CA LEU A 72 -11.18 -4.80 1.73
C LEU A 72 -11.85 -3.71 2.57
N ARG A 73 -13.04 -4.03 3.10
CA ARG A 73 -13.85 -3.13 3.93
C ARG A 73 -14.25 -1.83 3.22
N GLY A 74 -14.38 -1.86 1.89
CA GLY A 74 -14.87 -0.73 1.10
C GLY A 74 -13.86 0.40 0.94
N ALA A 75 -12.58 0.16 1.23
CA ALA A 75 -11.54 1.16 1.02
C ALA A 75 -11.44 1.56 -0.46
N GLY A 76 -11.69 0.63 -1.39
CA GLY A 76 -11.59 0.88 -2.82
C GLY A 76 -10.13 0.90 -3.31
N VAL A 77 -9.98 0.77 -4.63
CA VAL A 77 -8.69 0.76 -5.32
C VAL A 77 -8.06 2.17 -5.31
N GLY A 78 -6.72 2.27 -5.32
CA GLY A 78 -6.03 3.56 -5.28
C GLY A 78 -5.93 4.20 -3.89
N MET A 79 -6.30 3.48 -2.82
CA MET A 79 -6.28 3.97 -1.44
C MET A 79 -5.12 3.41 -0.61
N ASP A 80 -3.94 3.28 -1.22
CA ASP A 80 -2.73 2.73 -0.62
C ASP A 80 -1.59 3.77 -0.55
N ALA A 81 -0.70 3.66 0.43
CA ALA A 81 0.49 4.49 0.52
C ALA A 81 1.70 3.63 0.87
N THR A 82 2.57 3.38 -0.11
CA THR A 82 3.82 2.65 0.10
C THR A 82 4.91 3.54 0.68
N VAL A 83 5.85 2.93 1.39
CA VAL A 83 7.05 3.56 1.96
C VAL A 83 8.23 2.63 1.79
N TYR A 84 9.41 3.20 1.59
CA TYR A 84 10.68 2.52 1.48
C TYR A 84 11.76 3.48 1.97
N SER A 85 12.14 3.33 3.23
CA SER A 85 13.03 4.28 3.89
C SER A 85 14.44 4.24 3.28
N PRO A 86 15.10 5.40 3.06
CA PRO A 86 14.60 6.77 3.29
C PRO A 86 13.93 7.41 2.06
N GLN A 87 13.91 6.72 0.91
CA GLN A 87 13.67 7.32 -0.41
C GLN A 87 12.18 7.55 -0.71
N VAL A 88 11.30 6.66 -0.24
CA VAL A 88 9.85 6.71 -0.45
C VAL A 88 9.17 6.92 0.90
N ASP A 89 8.49 8.05 1.03
CA ASP A 89 7.90 8.52 2.30
C ASP A 89 6.43 8.94 2.12
N PHE A 90 5.63 8.75 3.17
CA PHE A 90 4.29 9.31 3.26
C PHE A 90 4.29 10.56 4.13
N ARG A 91 3.77 11.68 3.62
CA ARG A 91 3.79 12.99 4.31
C ARG A 91 2.45 13.70 4.20
N PHE A 92 2.03 14.33 5.30
CA PHE A 92 0.86 15.23 5.33
C PHE A 92 1.11 16.38 6.30
N THR A 93 0.44 17.52 6.10
CA THR A 93 0.60 18.69 6.98
C THR A 93 -0.62 18.84 7.89
N ASN A 94 -0.39 19.12 9.18
CA ASN A 94 -1.43 19.60 10.07
C ASN A 94 -1.65 21.10 9.83
N ASP A 95 -2.55 21.43 8.90
CA ASP A 95 -2.94 22.80 8.54
C ASP A 95 -3.89 23.46 9.56
N ARG A 96 -4.35 22.71 10.58
CA ARG A 96 -5.22 23.24 11.63
C ARG A 96 -4.45 24.15 12.60
N PRO A 97 -5.12 25.12 13.23
CA PRO A 97 -4.54 25.89 14.33
C PRO A 97 -4.39 25.07 15.63
N HIS A 98 -4.83 23.82 15.64
CA HIS A 98 -4.87 22.94 16.80
C HIS A 98 -3.86 21.79 16.67
N PRO A 99 -3.34 21.27 17.81
CA PRO A 99 -2.45 20.13 17.78
C PRO A 99 -3.18 18.88 17.28
N LEU A 100 -2.43 18.00 16.63
CA LEU A 100 -2.86 16.67 16.25
C LEU A 100 -2.12 15.66 17.12
N LEU A 101 -2.86 14.87 17.89
CA LEU A 101 -2.34 13.69 18.56
C LEU A 101 -2.61 12.47 17.68
N ILE A 102 -1.56 11.70 17.41
CA ILE A 102 -1.63 10.44 16.66
C ILE A 102 -1.41 9.31 17.66
N GLU A 103 -2.39 8.43 17.78
CA GLU A 103 -2.31 7.21 18.57
C GLU A 103 -2.33 6.00 17.64
N THR A 104 -1.49 5.01 17.93
CA THR A 104 -1.44 3.73 17.21
C THR A 104 -1.71 2.59 18.17
N GLU A 105 -2.56 1.65 17.76
CA GLU A 105 -2.89 0.46 18.54
C GLU A 105 -2.85 -0.78 17.66
N VAL A 106 -2.29 -1.87 18.18
CA VAL A 106 -2.38 -3.21 17.59
C VAL A 106 -3.34 -4.03 18.44
N GLU A 107 -4.51 -4.32 17.88
CA GLU A 107 -5.48 -5.22 18.51
C GLU A 107 -5.16 -6.66 18.11
N GLU A 108 -4.34 -7.34 18.93
CA GLU A 108 -3.84 -8.69 18.65
C GLU A 108 -4.95 -9.69 18.35
N THR A 109 -6.01 -9.72 19.16
CA THR A 109 -7.13 -10.66 19.00
C THR A 109 -7.90 -10.46 17.70
N ALA A 110 -7.94 -9.23 17.19
CA ALA A 110 -8.64 -8.88 15.96
C ALA A 110 -7.70 -8.83 14.74
N HIS A 111 -6.39 -9.05 14.94
CA HIS A 111 -5.33 -8.85 13.96
C HIS A 111 -5.47 -7.50 13.22
N ARG A 112 -5.71 -6.42 13.98
CA ARG A 112 -6.00 -5.09 13.42
C ARG A 112 -5.02 -4.05 13.94
N LEU A 113 -4.44 -3.31 13.00
CA LEU A 113 -3.71 -2.07 13.27
C LEU A 113 -4.68 -0.89 13.16
N VAL A 114 -4.67 -0.01 14.16
CA VAL A 114 -5.52 1.18 14.23
C VAL A 114 -4.66 2.43 14.36
N PHE A 115 -4.95 3.43 13.54
CA PHE A 115 -4.46 4.80 13.71
C PHE A 115 -5.63 5.69 14.11
N ARG A 116 -5.51 6.39 15.24
CA ARG A 116 -6.49 7.38 15.71
C ARG A 116 -5.86 8.76 15.70
N PHE A 117 -6.52 9.68 15.01
CA PHE A 117 -6.10 11.06 14.86
C PHE A 117 -7.03 11.93 15.69
N TYR A 118 -6.51 12.54 16.74
CA TYR A 118 -7.25 13.41 17.63
C TYR A 118 -6.81 14.86 17.44
N SER A 119 -7.76 15.71 17.07
CA SER A 119 -7.58 17.17 16.98
C SER A 119 -8.87 17.83 17.43
N THR A 120 -8.83 19.13 17.73
CA THR A 120 -10.04 19.93 17.82
C THR A 120 -10.75 19.93 16.47
N ASP A 121 -12.06 19.67 16.51
CA ASP A 121 -12.94 19.74 15.34
C ASP A 121 -13.02 21.20 14.84
N ASP A 122 -12.66 21.40 13.58
CA ASP A 122 -12.75 22.68 12.88
C ASP A 122 -13.93 22.72 11.89
N GLY A 123 -14.82 21.72 11.95
CA GLY A 123 -16.03 21.61 11.13
C GLY A 123 -15.76 21.23 9.68
N ARG A 124 -14.54 20.82 9.33
CA ARG A 124 -14.21 20.41 7.97
C ARG A 124 -14.88 19.08 7.61
N ARG A 125 -15.24 18.94 6.34
CA ARG A 125 -15.88 17.73 5.80
C ARG A 125 -15.10 17.19 4.61
N VAL A 126 -14.97 15.87 4.55
CA VAL A 126 -14.31 15.18 3.44
C VAL A 126 -15.36 14.45 2.61
N GLU A 127 -15.29 14.64 1.31
CA GLU A 127 -15.99 13.84 0.31
C GLU A 127 -14.97 13.09 -0.54
N ARG A 128 -15.34 11.88 -0.94
CA ARG A 128 -14.58 11.06 -1.89
C ARG A 128 -15.55 10.51 -2.92
N GLU A 129 -15.18 10.62 -4.19
CA GLU A 129 -15.92 9.93 -5.26
C GLU A 129 -15.55 8.45 -5.32
N GLU A 130 -16.33 7.65 -6.04
CA GLU A 130 -15.97 6.25 -6.28
C GLU A 130 -14.70 6.21 -7.15
N PRO A 131 -13.69 5.39 -6.81
CA PRO A 131 -12.49 5.29 -7.63
C PRO A 131 -12.80 4.91 -9.07
N VAL A 132 -12.18 5.61 -10.01
CA VAL A 132 -12.25 5.29 -11.45
C VAL A 132 -11.10 4.37 -11.81
N VAL A 133 -11.41 3.26 -12.49
CA VAL A 133 -10.43 2.29 -13.01
C VAL A 133 -10.34 2.41 -14.53
N SER A 134 -9.11 2.42 -15.05
CA SER A 134 -8.80 2.40 -16.48
C SER A 134 -7.55 1.58 -16.77
N ASP A 135 -7.22 1.42 -18.05
CA ASP A 135 -5.94 0.84 -18.53
C ASP A 135 -5.64 -0.54 -17.94
N GLU A 136 -6.65 -1.39 -17.83
CA GLU A 136 -6.48 -2.75 -17.32
C GLU A 136 -5.55 -3.55 -18.22
N THR A 137 -4.58 -4.21 -17.61
CA THR A 137 -3.59 -5.05 -18.31
C THR A 137 -3.51 -6.41 -17.64
N GLU A 138 -3.51 -7.46 -18.46
CA GLU A 138 -3.35 -8.83 -17.97
C GLU A 138 -1.87 -9.14 -17.71
N PRO A 139 -1.58 -9.97 -16.69
CA PRO A 139 -0.23 -10.45 -16.47
C PRO A 139 0.19 -11.45 -17.54
N GLY A 140 1.47 -11.43 -17.89
CA GLY A 140 2.09 -12.45 -18.75
C GLY A 140 2.08 -13.86 -18.11
N PRO A 141 2.64 -14.86 -18.82
CA PRO A 141 2.61 -16.25 -18.41
C PRO A 141 3.27 -16.46 -17.03
N PRO A 142 2.93 -17.50 -16.25
CA PRO A 142 3.54 -17.72 -14.94
C PRO A 142 5.06 -17.91 -15.00
N ILE A 143 5.76 -17.46 -13.96
CA ILE A 143 7.18 -17.73 -13.75
C ILE A 143 7.28 -19.08 -13.01
N TYR A 144 8.13 -19.98 -13.50
CA TYR A 144 8.49 -21.21 -12.81
C TYR A 144 9.95 -21.13 -12.37
N GLN A 145 10.18 -21.31 -11.08
CA GLN A 145 11.51 -21.28 -10.48
C GLN A 145 11.82 -22.62 -9.82
N LEU A 146 12.95 -23.21 -10.20
CA LEU A 146 13.44 -24.42 -9.53
C LEU A 146 13.87 -24.07 -8.11
N ASP A 147 13.37 -24.84 -7.15
CA ASP A 147 13.74 -24.80 -5.76
C ASP A 147 14.28 -26.19 -5.37
N GLN A 148 15.58 -26.27 -5.09
CA GLN A 148 16.25 -27.54 -4.78
C GLN A 148 15.88 -28.08 -3.39
N GLU A 149 15.27 -27.26 -2.54
CA GLU A 149 14.86 -27.66 -1.20
C GLU A 149 13.48 -28.33 -1.19
N LEU A 150 12.70 -28.18 -2.28
CA LEU A 150 11.43 -28.85 -2.44
C LEU A 150 11.59 -30.31 -2.85
N GLU A 151 10.70 -31.17 -2.36
CA GLU A 151 10.65 -32.58 -2.74
C GLU A 151 10.45 -32.72 -4.27
N PRO A 152 11.11 -33.70 -4.92
CA PRO A 152 10.97 -33.91 -6.35
C PRO A 152 9.51 -34.03 -6.82
N GLY A 153 9.17 -33.33 -7.89
CA GLY A 153 7.82 -33.27 -8.46
C GLY A 153 6.83 -32.34 -7.74
N THR A 154 7.24 -31.67 -6.66
CA THR A 154 6.40 -30.69 -5.96
C THR A 154 6.27 -29.38 -6.74
N VAL A 155 5.11 -28.74 -6.68
CA VAL A 155 4.89 -27.38 -7.20
C VAL A 155 4.10 -26.58 -6.18
N ILE A 156 4.64 -25.44 -5.76
CA ILE A 156 4.04 -24.52 -4.79
C ILE A 156 3.79 -23.19 -5.48
N ARG A 157 2.57 -22.67 -5.35
CA ARG A 157 2.27 -21.30 -5.80
C ARG A 157 2.90 -20.31 -4.83
N TRP A 158 3.96 -19.64 -5.26
CA TRP A 158 4.69 -18.64 -4.49
C TRP A 158 3.97 -17.30 -4.49
N GLN A 159 3.47 -16.87 -5.65
CA GLN A 159 2.67 -15.65 -5.76
C GLN A 159 1.53 -15.80 -6.76
N SER A 160 0.42 -15.13 -6.47
CA SER A 160 -0.73 -15.04 -7.38
C SER A 160 -0.56 -13.91 -8.39
N ALA A 161 -1.02 -14.16 -9.61
CA ALA A 161 -1.15 -13.15 -10.65
C ALA A 161 -2.13 -12.04 -10.24
N VAL A 162 -1.83 -10.81 -10.66
CA VAL A 162 -2.69 -9.64 -10.44
C VAL A 162 -2.67 -8.78 -11.69
N ASN A 163 -3.85 -8.38 -12.18
CA ASN A 163 -3.97 -7.45 -13.29
C ASN A 163 -3.39 -6.08 -12.92
N GLY A 164 -2.73 -5.45 -13.88
CA GLY A 164 -2.39 -4.04 -13.82
C GLY A 164 -3.62 -3.20 -14.13
N LEU A 165 -3.61 -1.95 -13.67
CA LEU A 165 -4.65 -0.95 -13.94
C LEU A 165 -4.18 0.43 -13.49
N THR A 166 -4.82 1.48 -14.01
CA THR A 166 -4.78 2.82 -13.45
C THR A 166 -6.01 3.04 -12.54
N ALA A 167 -5.79 3.48 -11.31
CA ALA A 167 -6.84 3.88 -10.38
C ALA A 167 -6.74 5.39 -10.08
N THR A 168 -7.85 6.09 -10.24
CA THR A 168 -7.97 7.53 -9.92
C THR A 168 -8.96 7.73 -8.79
N VAL A 169 -8.53 8.42 -7.73
CA VAL A 169 -9.35 8.77 -6.58
C VAL A 169 -9.41 10.29 -6.45
N GLU A 170 -10.61 10.85 -6.47
CA GLU A 170 -10.83 12.26 -6.17
C GLU A 170 -11.28 12.47 -4.73
N ARG A 171 -10.67 13.44 -4.05
CA ARG A 171 -11.02 13.89 -2.70
C ARG A 171 -11.34 15.37 -2.72
N ARG A 172 -12.45 15.77 -2.11
CA ARG A 172 -12.78 17.17 -1.84
C ARG A 172 -12.90 17.40 -0.35
N VAL A 173 -12.25 18.45 0.14
CA VAL A 173 -12.30 18.85 1.55
C VAL A 173 -12.90 20.24 1.62
N TYR A 174 -13.93 20.40 2.44
CA TYR A 174 -14.64 21.66 2.64
C TYR A 174 -14.45 22.15 4.08
N ASP A 175 -14.40 23.46 4.29
CA ASP A 175 -14.45 24.05 5.62
C ASP A 175 -15.89 24.06 6.20
N ALA A 176 -16.03 24.54 7.44
CA ALA A 176 -17.32 24.64 8.13
C ALA A 176 -18.32 25.59 7.44
N ALA A 177 -17.84 26.54 6.63
CA ALA A 177 -18.68 27.45 5.84
C ALA A 177 -19.07 26.87 4.47
N GLY A 178 -18.56 25.69 4.11
CA GLY A 178 -18.79 25.03 2.83
C GLY A 178 -17.84 25.49 1.71
N ASN A 179 -16.81 26.26 2.02
CA ASN A 179 -15.79 26.62 1.02
C ASN A 179 -14.87 25.42 0.76
N LEU A 180 -14.51 25.21 -0.49
CA LEU A 180 -13.56 24.18 -0.89
C LEU A 180 -12.15 24.56 -0.42
N LEU A 181 -11.56 23.72 0.45
CA LEU A 181 -10.18 23.84 0.91
C LEU A 181 -9.22 23.11 -0.02
N TYR A 182 -9.55 21.86 -0.36
CA TYR A 182 -8.71 20.97 -1.17
C TYR A 182 -9.53 20.21 -2.19
N HIS A 183 -8.97 20.06 -3.39
CA HIS A 183 -9.44 19.15 -4.42
C HIS A 183 -8.24 18.35 -4.92
N ASP A 184 -8.13 17.12 -4.43
CA ASP A 184 -6.99 16.25 -4.71
C ASP A 184 -7.39 15.19 -5.73
N THR A 185 -6.51 14.93 -6.70
CA THR A 185 -6.60 13.80 -7.61
C THR A 185 -5.41 12.88 -7.33
N PHE A 186 -5.69 11.68 -6.81
CA PHE A 186 -4.67 10.67 -6.59
C PHE A 186 -4.71 9.63 -7.71
N VAL A 187 -3.63 9.49 -8.46
CA VAL A 187 -3.49 8.50 -9.54
C VAL A 187 -2.51 7.41 -9.10
N SER A 188 -2.93 6.16 -9.23
CA SER A 188 -2.12 4.97 -8.94
C SER A 188 -2.04 4.10 -10.19
N GLN A 189 -0.83 3.86 -10.70
CA GLN A 189 -0.61 3.07 -11.91
C GLN A 189 0.03 1.73 -11.52
N TYR A 190 -0.80 0.69 -11.42
CA TYR A 190 -0.33 -0.63 -11.05
C TYR A 190 0.10 -1.40 -12.29
N ALA A 191 1.34 -1.91 -12.28
CA ALA A 191 1.78 -2.88 -13.26
C ALA A 191 1.07 -4.23 -13.04
N PRO A 192 0.90 -5.04 -14.09
CA PRO A 192 0.45 -6.41 -13.93
C PRO A 192 1.57 -7.23 -13.28
N ARG A 193 1.19 -8.14 -12.37
CA ARG A 193 2.10 -9.08 -11.73
C ARG A 193 1.81 -10.50 -12.18
N ARG A 194 2.83 -11.18 -12.69
CA ARG A 194 2.76 -12.59 -13.10
C ARG A 194 2.51 -13.50 -11.89
N ALA A 195 1.88 -14.64 -12.11
CA ALA A 195 1.93 -15.72 -11.12
C ALA A 195 3.36 -16.26 -11.05
N ALA A 196 3.79 -16.76 -9.90
CA ALA A 196 5.07 -17.47 -9.78
C ALA A 196 4.87 -18.75 -8.97
N TYR A 197 5.56 -19.79 -9.41
CA TYR A 197 5.53 -21.12 -8.83
C TYR A 197 6.96 -21.58 -8.55
N HIS A 198 7.20 -22.05 -7.34
CA HIS A 198 8.42 -22.77 -7.01
C HIS A 198 8.17 -24.26 -7.25
N HIS A 199 9.09 -24.96 -7.90
CA HIS A 199 8.96 -26.38 -8.15
C HIS A 199 10.21 -27.16 -7.74
N GLY A 200 10.02 -28.39 -7.27
CA GLY A 200 11.10 -29.30 -6.94
C GLY A 200 11.77 -29.89 -8.19
N PRO A 201 12.91 -30.59 -8.01
CA PRO A 201 13.58 -31.29 -9.09
C PRO A 201 12.65 -32.27 -9.83
N GLY A 202 12.83 -32.40 -11.15
CA GLY A 202 12.07 -33.35 -11.98
C GLY A 202 10.65 -32.90 -12.36
N TYR A 203 10.21 -31.71 -11.95
CA TYR A 203 9.05 -31.05 -12.56
C TYR A 203 9.47 -30.33 -13.84
N GLU A 204 8.70 -30.52 -14.91
CA GLU A 204 8.85 -29.81 -16.18
C GLU A 204 7.74 -28.76 -16.29
N PRO A 205 8.08 -27.46 -16.24
CA PRO A 205 7.12 -26.40 -16.50
C PRO A 205 6.49 -26.54 -17.89
N PRO A 206 5.22 -26.14 -18.06
CA PRO A 206 4.63 -26.07 -19.39
C PRO A 206 5.45 -25.13 -20.28
N GLU A 207 5.64 -25.49 -21.55
CA GLU A 207 6.29 -24.61 -22.54
C GLU A 207 5.50 -23.30 -22.62
N GLU A 208 6.19 -22.16 -22.52
CA GLU A 208 5.57 -20.87 -22.77
C GLU A 208 5.10 -20.85 -24.23
N GLU A 209 3.78 -20.80 -24.48
CA GLU A 209 3.30 -20.41 -25.79
C GLU A 209 3.75 -18.96 -26.01
N ALA A 210 4.80 -18.78 -26.81
CA ALA A 210 5.23 -17.47 -27.24
C ALA A 210 4.07 -16.84 -28.01
N ASP A 211 3.43 -15.82 -27.43
CA ASP A 211 2.40 -15.03 -28.10
C ASP A 211 2.92 -14.61 -29.49
N SER A 212 2.25 -15.13 -30.53
CA SER A 212 2.54 -14.88 -31.94
C SER A 212 1.96 -13.55 -32.42
#